data_AF-A0A924T568-F1
#
_entry.id   AF-A0A924T568-F1
#
_cell.length_a   1.000
_cell.length_b   1.000
_cell.length_c   1.000
_cell.angle_alpha   90.00
_cell.angle_beta   90.00
_cell.angle_gamma   90.00
#
_symmetry.space_group_name_H-M   'P 1'
#
loop_
_entity.id
_entity.type
_entity.pdbx_description
1 polymer ?
#
loop_
_entity_poly.entity_id
_entity_poly.type
_entity_poly.pdbx_seq_one_letter_code
_entity_poly.pdbx_strand_id
1 'polypeptide(L)'
;MNQKSPPKKKNWSWRGQAFRGLIYQIVAIGAVVLAVWFLATNTLHNMQARGIQSGFDFMKGPAGFDIGESLFPFDSSQPYWQAFLVGLANTLRVAIVGIVLTTV
;
A
#
# COMPACT_ATOMS: atom_id res chain seq x y z
N MET A 1 37.97 42.57 12.83
CA MET A 1 36.68 42.51 13.54
C MET A 1 35.66 41.82 12.64
N ASN A 2 35.29 40.57 12.94
CA ASN A 2 34.38 39.75 12.13
C ASN A 2 32.93 40.17 12.37
N GLN A 3 32.32 40.94 11.47
CA GLN A 3 30.88 41.22 11.52
C GLN A 3 30.10 40.05 10.90
N LYS A 4 29.59 39.13 11.73
CA LYS A 4 28.57 38.17 11.30
C LYS A 4 27.30 38.94 11.00
N SER A 5 26.90 38.99 9.73
CA SER A 5 25.62 39.59 9.32
C SER A 5 24.46 38.86 10.01
N PRO A 6 23.45 39.59 10.53
CA PRO A 6 22.33 38.97 11.24
C PRO A 6 21.53 38.07 10.28
N PRO A 7 20.99 36.93 10.74
CA PRO A 7 20.20 36.05 9.89
C PRO A 7 18.96 36.80 9.40
N LYS A 8 18.75 36.83 8.07
CA LYS A 8 17.56 37.45 7.46
C LYS A 8 16.32 36.79 8.06
N LYS A 9 15.55 37.55 8.86
CA LYS A 9 14.26 37.08 9.37
C LYS A 9 13.35 36.81 8.17
N LYS A 10 12.93 35.54 8.02
CA LYS A 10 11.97 35.12 7.00
C LYS A 10 10.60 35.64 7.42
N ASN A 11 10.27 36.85 6.98
CA ASN A 11 9.01 37.51 7.32
C ASN A 11 7.87 36.78 6.59
N TRP A 12 7.29 35.77 7.25
CA TRP A 12 6.10 35.08 6.79
C TRP A 12 4.94 36.07 6.77
N SER A 13 4.69 36.66 5.61
CA SER A 13 3.59 37.59 5.39
C SER A 13 2.52 36.90 4.55
N TRP A 14 1.26 37.09 4.91
CA TRP A 14 0.08 36.63 4.16
C TRP A 14 0.05 37.12 2.70
N ARG A 15 0.79 38.18 2.38
CA ARG A 15 0.96 38.71 1.01
C ARG A 15 2.28 38.28 0.35
N GLY A 16 3.14 37.57 1.07
CA GLY A 16 4.42 37.11 0.58
C GLY A 16 4.29 36.02 -0.48
N GLN A 17 5.18 36.05 -1.47
CA GLN A 17 5.23 35.06 -2.55
C GLN A 17 5.32 33.62 -2.03
N ALA A 18 6.06 33.39 -0.94
CA ALA A 18 6.18 32.08 -0.31
C ALA A 18 4.85 31.56 0.27
N PHE A 19 4.02 32.44 0.86
CA PHE A 19 2.73 32.05 1.43
C PHE A 19 1.72 31.69 0.32
N ARG A 20 1.65 32.52 -0.72
CA ARG A 20 0.80 32.24 -1.90
C ARG A 20 1.24 30.96 -2.63
N GLY A 21 2.55 30.74 -2.76
CA GLY A 21 3.11 29.52 -3.32
C GLY A 21 2.67 28.27 -2.55
N LEU A 22 2.70 28.31 -1.22
CA LEU A 22 2.21 27.21 -0.39
C LEU A 22 0.71 26.96 -0.59
N ILE A 23 -0.11 28.01 -0.66
CA ILE A 23 -1.55 27.86 -0.92
C ILE A 23 -1.79 27.17 -2.26
N TYR A 24 -1.15 27.66 -3.34
CA TYR A 24 -1.34 27.05 -4.66
C TYR A 24 -0.85 25.61 -4.70
N GLN A 25 0.24 25.28 -4.02
CA GLN A 25 0.72 23.91 -3.92
C GLN A 25 -0.27 22.99 -3.18
N ILE A 26 -0.84 23.45 -2.06
CA ILE A 26 -1.86 22.69 -1.33
C ILE A 26 -3.11 22.49 -2.19
N VAL A 27 -3.57 23.55 -2.87
CA VAL A 27 -4.73 23.47 -3.77
C VAL A 27 -4.45 22.53 -4.94
N ALA A 28 -3.27 22.60 -5.55
CA ALA A 28 -2.89 21.72 -6.65
C ALA A 28 -2.81 20.25 -6.21
N ILE A 29 -2.16 19.96 -5.07
CA ILE A 29 -2.10 18.60 -4.52
C ILE A 29 -3.51 18.11 -4.17
N GLY A 30 -4.32 18.95 -3.53
CA GLY A 30 -5.71 18.64 -3.22
C GLY A 30 -6.52 18.32 -4.47
N ALA A 31 -6.40 19.14 -5.52
CA ALA A 31 -7.07 18.91 -6.80
C ALA A 31 -6.62 17.59 -7.46
N VAL A 32 -5.32 17.27 -7.44
CA VAL A 32 -4.79 16.00 -7.97
C VAL A 32 -5.32 14.81 -7.18
N VAL A 33 -5.27 14.87 -5.84
CA VAL A 33 -5.78 13.80 -4.97
C VAL A 33 -7.27 13.57 -5.21
N LEU A 34 -8.07 14.64 -5.26
CA LEU A 34 -9.50 14.56 -5.53
C LEU A 34 -9.79 14.01 -6.93
N ALA A 35 -9.03 14.42 -7.95
CA ALA A 35 -9.18 13.91 -9.30
C ALA A 35 -8.87 12.40 -9.38
N VAL A 36 -7.75 11.96 -8.79
CA VAL A 36 -7.38 10.54 -8.72
C VAL A 36 -8.43 9.75 -7.95
N TRP A 37 -8.89 10.26 -6.80
CA TRP A 37 -9.93 9.63 -6.00
C TRP A 37 -11.25 9.47 -6.76
N PHE A 38 -11.69 10.53 -7.45
CA PHE A 38 -12.89 10.52 -8.27
C PHE A 38 -12.77 9.51 -9.41
N LEU A 39 -11.64 9.49 -10.14
CA LEU A 39 -11.43 8.54 -11.23
C LEU A 39 -11.37 7.09 -10.73
N ALA A 40 -10.65 6.84 -9.63
CA ALA A 40 -10.53 5.51 -9.04
C ALA A 40 -11.89 4.98 -8.59
N THR A 41 -12.65 5.77 -7.84
CA THR A 41 -13.98 5.38 -7.34
C THR A 41 -14.99 5.15 -8.46
N ASN A 42 -15.03 6.02 -9.48
CA ASN A 42 -15.87 5.79 -10.66
C ASN A 42 -15.48 4.52 -11.43
N THR A 43 -14.18 4.27 -11.57
CA THR A 43 -13.69 3.07 -12.27
C THR A 43 -14.10 1.82 -11.50
N LEU A 44 -13.86 1.78 -10.18
CA LEU A 44 -14.26 0.67 -9.32
C LEU A 44 -15.77 0.44 -9.35
N HIS A 45 -16.57 1.51 -9.29
CA HIS A 45 -18.03 1.41 -9.35
C HIS A 45 -18.52 0.84 -10.69
N ASN A 46 -17.94 1.29 -11.81
CA ASN A 46 -18.26 0.77 -13.14
C ASN A 46 -17.81 -0.69 -13.33
N MET A 47 -16.68 -1.09 -12.75
CA MET A 47 -16.20 -2.47 -12.76
C MET A 47 -17.11 -3.39 -11.95
N GLN A 48 -17.50 -2.96 -10.74
CA GLN A 48 -18.45 -3.68 -9.89
C GLN A 48 -19.81 -3.87 -10.57
N ALA A 49 -20.34 -2.83 -11.22
CA ALA A 49 -21.60 -2.92 -11.99
C ALA A 49 -21.54 -3.92 -13.16
N ARG A 50 -20.34 -4.21 -13.66
CA ARG A 50 -20.08 -5.19 -14.72
C ARG A 50 -19.66 -6.57 -14.20
N GLY A 51 -19.70 -6.79 -12.88
CA GLY A 51 -19.27 -8.04 -12.25
C GLY A 51 -17.77 -8.30 -12.30
N ILE A 52 -16.95 -7.29 -12.62
CA ILE A 52 -15.50 -7.41 -12.60
C ILE A 52 -15.05 -7.23 -11.14
N GLN A 53 -14.67 -8.34 -10.49
CA GLN A 53 -14.03 -8.29 -9.18
C GLN A 53 -12.64 -7.65 -9.31
N SER A 54 -12.52 -6.43 -8.81
CA SER A 54 -11.28 -5.67 -8.75
C SER A 54 -10.85 -5.43 -7.30
N GLY A 55 -9.55 -5.26 -7.07
CA GLY A 55 -9.00 -4.99 -5.75
C GLY A 55 -8.66 -6.27 -4.98
N PHE A 56 -8.69 -6.16 -3.64
CA PHE A 56 -8.22 -7.23 -2.74
C PHE A 56 -9.35 -7.93 -1.98
N ASP A 57 -10.61 -7.71 -2.36
CA ASP A 57 -11.75 -8.36 -1.69
C ASP A 57 -11.70 -9.88 -1.85
N PHE A 58 -11.10 -10.39 -2.93
CA PHE A 58 -10.85 -11.81 -3.13
C PHE A 58 -10.04 -12.43 -1.97
N MET A 59 -9.14 -11.66 -1.32
CA MET A 59 -8.30 -12.18 -0.23
C MET A 59 -9.13 -12.68 0.95
N LYS A 60 -10.32 -12.11 1.17
CA LYS A 60 -11.24 -12.49 2.24
C LYS A 60 -12.23 -13.59 1.82
N GLY A 61 -12.36 -13.85 0.51
CA GLY A 61 -13.20 -14.92 -0.02
C GLY A 61 -12.57 -16.29 0.20
N PRO A 62 -13.38 -17.37 0.17
CA PRO A 62 -12.90 -18.74 0.33
C PRO A 62 -11.94 -19.10 -0.82
N ALA A 63 -10.87 -19.82 -0.49
CA ALA A 63 -9.86 -20.23 -1.47
C ALA A 63 -10.41 -21.23 -2.51
N GLY A 64 -11.37 -22.07 -2.10
CA GLY A 64 -12.03 -23.04 -2.99
C GLY A 64 -11.16 -24.24 -3.36
N PHE A 65 -10.00 -24.41 -2.72
CA PHE A 65 -9.11 -25.56 -2.87
C PHE A 65 -8.47 -25.91 -1.52
N ASP A 66 -8.16 -27.19 -1.32
CA ASP A 66 -7.42 -27.65 -0.15
C ASP A 66 -5.91 -27.61 -0.41
N ILE A 67 -5.13 -27.40 0.66
CA ILE A 67 -3.67 -27.47 0.60
C ILE A 67 -3.23 -28.73 1.35
N GLY A 68 -2.60 -29.66 0.63
CA GLY A 68 -2.21 -30.96 1.19
C GLY A 68 -1.13 -30.88 2.27
N GLU A 69 -0.10 -30.04 2.07
CA GLU A 69 0.97 -29.83 3.05
C GLU A 69 0.79 -28.46 3.70
N SER A 70 0.52 -28.43 4.99
CA SER A 70 0.35 -27.19 5.73
C SER A 70 0.83 -27.35 7.18
N LEU A 71 1.48 -26.30 7.70
CA LEU A 71 1.93 -26.24 9.10
C LEU A 71 0.76 -26.23 10.10
N PHE A 72 -0.41 -25.77 9.66
CA PHE A 72 -1.66 -25.69 10.41
C PHE A 72 -2.81 -26.14 9.51
N PRO A 73 -3.93 -26.66 10.06
CA PRO A 73 -5.06 -27.14 9.26
C PRO A 73 -5.60 -26.04 8.35
N PHE A 74 -5.56 -26.28 7.04
CA PHE A 74 -6.11 -25.41 6.03
C PHE A 74 -7.08 -26.21 5.15
N ASP A 75 -8.25 -25.64 4.88
CA ASP A 75 -9.27 -26.23 4.02
C ASP A 75 -9.84 -25.20 3.04
N SER A 76 -10.54 -25.69 2.02
CA SER A 76 -11.11 -24.91 0.92
C SER A 76 -12.12 -23.84 1.32
N SER A 77 -12.69 -23.92 2.52
CA SER A 77 -13.60 -22.88 3.05
C SER A 77 -12.86 -21.68 3.65
N GLN A 78 -11.56 -21.84 3.94
CA GLN A 78 -10.73 -20.79 4.53
C GLN A 78 -10.38 -19.70 3.51
N PRO A 79 -10.12 -18.46 3.97
CA PRO A 79 -9.91 -17.33 3.09
C PRO A 79 -8.56 -17.36 2.37
N TYR A 80 -8.50 -16.77 1.17
CA TYR A 80 -7.28 -16.71 0.33
C TYR A 80 -6.05 -16.17 1.05
N TRP A 81 -6.19 -15.20 1.96
CA TRP A 81 -5.04 -14.68 2.70
C TRP A 81 -4.35 -15.74 3.57
N GLN A 82 -5.12 -16.71 4.10
CA GLN A 82 -4.56 -17.84 4.83
C GLN A 82 -3.81 -18.80 3.89
N ALA A 83 -4.35 -19.05 2.69
CA ALA A 83 -3.67 -19.86 1.68
C ALA A 83 -2.28 -19.28 1.32
N PHE A 84 -2.19 -17.95 1.17
CA PHE A 84 -0.92 -17.27 0.96
C PHE A 84 0.08 -17.47 2.12
N LEU A 85 -0.40 -17.38 3.37
CA LEU A 85 0.45 -17.61 4.54
C LEU A 85 0.92 -19.06 4.62
N VAL A 86 0.06 -20.03 4.30
CA VAL A 86 0.45 -21.46 4.23
C VAL A 86 1.55 -21.64 3.19
N GLY A 87 1.38 -21.12 1.97
CA GLY A 87 2.39 -21.21 0.91
C GLY A 87 3.71 -20.56 1.28
N LEU A 88 3.67 -19.37 1.89
CA LEU A 88 4.86 -18.68 2.38
C LEU A 88 5.57 -19.50 3.47
N ALA A 89 4.82 -20.01 4.46
CA ALA A 89 5.36 -20.78 5.56
C ALA A 89 6.03 -22.08 5.08
N ASN A 90 5.43 -22.77 4.11
CA ASN A 90 6.01 -23.96 3.49
C ASN A 90 7.31 -23.64 2.75
N THR A 91 7.33 -22.54 1.99
CA THR A 91 8.54 -22.10 1.27
C THR A 91 9.67 -21.79 2.23
N LEU A 92 9.37 -21.05 3.31
CA LEU A 92 10.35 -20.74 4.36
C LEU A 92 10.83 -22.00 5.07
N ARG A 93 9.95 -22.96 5.37
CA ARG A 93 10.31 -24.23 6.02
C ARG A 93 11.38 -24.97 5.21
N VAL A 94 11.14 -25.16 3.91
CA VAL A 94 12.08 -25.85 3.02
C VAL A 94 13.37 -25.05 2.85
N ALA A 95 13.27 -23.72 2.67
CA ALA A 95 14.43 -22.85 2.51
C ALA A 95 15.35 -22.87 3.75
N ILE A 96 14.79 -22.80 4.97
CA ILE A 96 15.56 -22.83 6.21
C ILE A 96 16.33 -24.15 6.34
N VAL A 97 15.65 -25.29 6.11
CA VAL A 97 16.31 -26.60 6.16
C VAL A 97 17.43 -26.69 5.13
N GLY A 98 17.19 -26.23 3.90
CA GLY A 98 18.19 -26.20 2.84
C GLY A 98 19.43 -25.35 3.20
N ILE A 99 19.23 -24.16 3.77
CA ILE A 99 20.33 -23.30 4.23
C ILE A 99 21.16 -23.99 5.30
N VAL A 100 20.51 -24.56 6.32
CA VAL A 100 21.22 -25.24 7.42
C VAL A 100 22.04 -26.42 6.90
N LEU A 101 21.46 -27.26 6.03
CA LEU A 101 22.14 -28.43 5.48
C LEU A 101 23.28 -28.08 4.51
N THR A 102 23.27 -26.91 3.89
CA THR A 102 24.36 -26.45 3.00
C THR A 102 25.42 -25.63 3.70
N THR A 103 25.16 -25.21 4.95
CA THR A 103 26.11 -24.39 5.74
C THR A 103 27.09 -25.24 6.55
N VAL A 104 26.72 -26.48 6.90
CA VAL A 104 27.55 -27.43 7.67
C VAL A 104 28.32 -28.34 6.73
#